data_AF-A0A9W8NAS8-F1
#
_entry.id   AF-A0A9W8NAS8-F1
#
_cell.length_a   1.000
_cell.length_b   1.000
_cell.length_c   1.000
_cell.angle_alpha   90.00
_cell.angle_beta   90.00
_cell.angle_gamma   90.00
#
_symmetry.space_group_name_H-M   'P 1'
#
loop_
_entity.id
_entity.type
_entity.pdbx_description
1 polymer ?
#
loop_
_entity_poly.entity_id
_entity_poly.type
_entity_poly.pdbx_seq_one_letter_code
_entity_poly.pdbx_strand_id
1 'polypeptide(L)'
;MQRFVLQPLGPVLRCVVSSMRSSSDVGADVADLVLSRKFAEERGYLNLVVPGPSSEESLDEKKQQDIWLKTAEWAGITREDTALEGGF
;
A
#
# COMPACT_ATOMS: atom_id res chain seq x y z
N MET A 1 -4.38 -2.18 25.20
CA MET A 1 -5.42 -1.58 24.34
C MET A 1 -6.10 -2.58 23.40
N GLN A 2 -5.37 -3.30 22.55
CA GLN A 2 -5.99 -4.14 21.50
C GLN A 2 -6.89 -5.27 22.05
N ARG A 3 -6.45 -6.02 23.06
CA ARG A 3 -7.20 -7.16 23.62
C ARG A 3 -8.41 -6.79 24.48
N PHE A 4 -8.35 -5.67 25.18
CA PHE A 4 -9.36 -5.31 26.20
C PHE A 4 -10.30 -4.18 25.77
N VAL A 5 -9.98 -3.45 24.70
CA VAL A 5 -10.80 -2.33 24.21
C VAL A 5 -11.20 -2.57 22.75
N LEU A 6 -10.24 -2.81 21.86
CA LEU A 6 -10.52 -2.90 20.42
C LEU A 6 -11.21 -4.21 20.02
N GLN A 7 -10.80 -5.35 20.59
CA GLN A 7 -11.42 -6.65 20.33
C GLN A 7 -12.91 -6.72 20.72
N PRO A 8 -13.33 -6.34 21.95
CA PRO A 8 -14.75 -6.40 22.31
C PRO A 8 -15.61 -5.40 21.52
N LEU A 9 -15.04 -4.25 21.12
CA LEU A 9 -15.72 -3.26 20.28
C LEU A 9 -15.68 -3.59 18.78
N GLY A 10 -14.96 -4.64 18.38
CA GLY A 10 -14.76 -5.04 16.98
C GLY A 10 -16.07 -5.14 16.16
N PRO A 11 -17.15 -5.77 16.67
CA PRO A 11 -18.42 -5.84 15.94
C PRO A 11 -19.02 -4.46 15.64
N VAL A 12 -18.99 -3.54 16.62
CA VAL A 12 -19.51 -2.18 16.47
C VAL A 12 -18.64 -1.38 15.50
N LEU A 13 -17.33 -1.49 15.64
CA LEU A 13 -16.39 -0.77 14.78
C LEU A 13 -16.49 -1.23 13.32
N ARG A 14 -16.79 -2.51 13.06
CA ARG A 14 -17.07 -3.02 11.70
C ARG A 14 -18.34 -2.43 11.08
N CYS A 15 -19.35 -2.08 11.89
CA CYS A 15 -20.55 -1.41 11.39
C CYS A 15 -20.30 0.06 11.02
N VAL A 16 -19.35 0.72 11.69
CA VAL A 16 -19.02 2.13 11.45
C VAL A 16 -17.96 2.28 10.36
N VAL A 17 -16.97 1.39 10.34
CA VAL A 17 -15.84 1.41 9.41
C VAL A 17 -15.85 0.10 8.62
N SER A 18 -16.41 0.14 7.42
CA SER A 18 -16.55 -1.03 6.55
C SER A 18 -15.21 -1.63 6.11
N SER A 19 -14.13 -0.84 6.13
CA SER A 19 -12.76 -1.30 5.84
C SER A 19 -12.04 -1.91 7.04
N MET A 20 -12.67 -1.95 8.23
CA MET A 20 -12.02 -2.50 9.41
C MET A 20 -11.94 -4.03 9.33
N ARG A 21 -10.73 -4.53 9.07
CA ARG A 21 -10.45 -5.95 8.91
C ARG A 21 -9.35 -6.41 9.86
N SER A 22 -9.28 -7.72 10.12
CA SER A 22 -8.18 -8.28 10.90
C SER A 22 -6.93 -8.44 10.03
N SER A 23 -5.75 -8.50 10.66
CA SER A 23 -4.49 -8.72 9.93
C SER A 23 -4.48 -10.03 9.14
N SER A 24 -5.18 -11.07 9.63
CA SER A 24 -5.34 -12.33 8.89
C SER A 24 -6.16 -12.16 7.61
N ASP A 25 -7.23 -11.34 7.66
CA ASP A 25 -8.05 -11.06 6.47
C ASP A 25 -7.25 -10.28 5.42
N VAL A 26 -6.48 -9.27 5.85
CA VAL A 26 -5.61 -8.48 4.96
C VAL A 26 -4.48 -9.34 4.38
N GLY A 27 -3.90 -10.24 5.17
CA GLY A 27 -2.88 -11.17 4.68
C GLY A 27 -3.40 -12.09 3.57
N ALA A 28 -4.65 -12.55 3.68
CA ALA A 28 -5.29 -13.33 2.62
C ALA A 28 -5.47 -12.50 1.33
N ASP A 29 -5.85 -11.23 1.44
CA ASP A 29 -5.95 -10.34 0.27
C ASP A 29 -4.60 -10.14 -0.43
N VAL A 30 -3.51 -9.97 0.34
CA VAL A 30 -2.16 -9.81 -0.23
C VAL A 30 -1.73 -11.08 -0.94
N ALA A 31 -2.00 -12.25 -0.38
CA ALA A 31 -1.70 -13.52 -1.03
C ALA A 31 -2.46 -13.67 -2.35
N ASP A 32 -3.74 -13.28 -2.39
CA ASP A 32 -4.54 -13.29 -3.62
C ASP A 32 -4.00 -12.26 -4.63
N LEU A 33 -3.66 -11.05 -4.20
CA LEU A 33 -3.09 -10.01 -5.07
C LEU A 33 -1.80 -10.47 -5.77
N VAL A 34 -0.93 -11.17 -5.03
CA VAL A 34 0.38 -11.61 -5.54
C VAL A 34 0.29 -12.87 -6.40
N LEU A 35 -0.58 -13.83 -6.02
CA LEU A 35 -0.61 -15.15 -6.64
C LEU A 35 -1.69 -15.31 -7.72
N SER A 36 -2.71 -14.46 -7.70
CA SER A 36 -3.82 -14.54 -8.65
C SER A 36 -3.43 -13.96 -9.99
N ARG A 37 -3.76 -14.69 -11.07
CA ARG A 37 -3.64 -14.16 -12.44
C ARG A 37 -4.54 -12.96 -12.70
N LYS A 38 -5.56 -12.74 -11.87
CA LYS A 38 -6.50 -11.63 -12.00
C LYS A 38 -5.79 -10.27 -11.98
N PHE A 39 -4.72 -10.13 -11.21
CA PHE A 39 -4.04 -8.85 -10.98
C PHE A 39 -2.67 -8.75 -11.64
N ALA A 40 -2.25 -9.76 -12.42
CA ALA A 40 -0.86 -9.90 -12.90
C ALA A 40 -0.38 -8.72 -13.75
N GLU A 41 -1.28 -8.02 -14.44
CA GLU A 41 -0.97 -6.86 -15.28
C GLU A 41 -1.61 -5.57 -14.77
N GLU A 42 -2.32 -5.63 -13.64
CA GLU A 42 -2.95 -4.45 -13.07
C GLU A 42 -1.91 -3.60 -12.32
N ARG A 43 -1.92 -2.30 -12.60
CA ARG A 43 -1.14 -1.29 -11.88
C ARG A 43 -2.08 -0.28 -11.26
N GLY A 44 -1.64 0.29 -10.14
CA GLY A 44 -2.34 1.40 -9.50
C GLY A 44 -2.75 1.08 -8.07
N TYR A 45 -3.73 1.83 -7.59
CA TYR A 45 -4.20 1.78 -6.21
C TYR A 45 -5.44 0.89 -6.09
N LEU A 46 -5.38 -0.07 -5.15
CA LEU A 46 -6.51 -0.91 -4.78
C LEU A 46 -6.95 -0.53 -3.37
N ASN A 47 -8.24 -0.27 -3.19
CA ASN A 47 -8.84 -0.18 -1.88
C ASN A 47 -9.37 -1.57 -1.49
N LEU A 48 -8.72 -2.22 -0.53
CA LEU A 48 -8.85 -3.64 -0.24
C LEU A 48 -8.38 -4.49 -1.43
N VAL A 49 -9.27 -4.78 -2.38
CA VAL A 49 -9.00 -5.50 -3.65
C VAL A 49 -9.80 -4.92 -4.82
N VAL A 50 -10.34 -3.71 -4.64
CA VAL A 50 -11.18 -3.03 -5.62
C VAL A 50 -10.39 -1.85 -6.19
N PRO A 51 -10.25 -1.75 -7.52
CA PRO A 51 -9.63 -0.59 -8.15
C PRO A 51 -10.33 0.71 -7.79
N GLY A 52 -9.55 1.74 -7.50
CA GLY A 52 -10.07 3.07 -7.19
C GLY A 52 -9.05 4.17 -7.44
N PRO A 53 -9.47 5.44 -7.46
CA PRO A 53 -8.53 6.54 -7.57
C PRO A 53 -7.63 6.57 -6.34
N SER A 54 -6.34 6.80 -6.57
CA SER A 54 -5.43 7.15 -5.48
C SER A 54 -5.75 8.55 -4.97
N SER A 55 -5.17 8.93 -3.83
CA SER A 55 -5.29 10.30 -3.33
C SER A 55 -4.67 11.31 -4.31
N GLU A 56 -5.19 12.53 -4.36
CA GLU A 56 -4.64 13.60 -5.22
C GLU A 56 -3.15 13.82 -4.98
N GLU A 57 -2.73 13.74 -3.71
CA GLU A 57 -1.32 13.85 -3.33
C GLU A 57 -0.46 12.73 -3.90
N SER A 58 -0.98 11.51 -3.93
CA SER A 58 -0.28 10.36 -4.51
C SER A 58 -0.25 10.39 -6.04
N LEU A 59 -1.06 11.22 -6.70
CA LEU A 59 -1.07 11.36 -8.16
C LEU A 59 -0.13 12.47 -8.67
N ASP A 60 0.45 13.27 -7.77
CA ASP A 60 1.42 14.32 -8.11
C ASP A 60 2.78 13.68 -8.48
N GLU A 61 3.04 13.56 -9.78
CA GLU A 61 4.27 12.99 -10.33
C GLU A 61 5.53 13.72 -9.87
N LYS A 62 5.45 15.05 -9.69
CA LYS A 62 6.60 15.83 -9.20
C LYS A 62 6.92 15.43 -7.77
N LYS A 63 5.90 15.34 -6.92
CA LYS A 63 6.07 14.90 -5.53
C LYS A 63 6.58 13.45 -5.46
N GLN A 64 6.10 12.56 -6.32
CA GLN A 64 6.63 11.20 -6.41
C GLN A 64 8.13 11.20 -6.73
N GLN A 65 8.55 11.98 -7.73
CA GLN A 65 9.95 12.08 -8.14
C GLN A 65 10.82 12.68 -7.03
N ASP A 66 10.36 13.75 -6.38
CA ASP A 66 11.09 14.40 -5.29
C ASP A 66 11.28 13.44 -4.11
N ILE A 67 10.25 12.66 -3.75
CA ILE A 67 10.33 11.63 -2.69
C ILE A 67 11.26 10.49 -3.10
N TRP A 68 11.20 10.05 -4.35
CA TRP A 68 12.05 8.99 -4.88
C TRP A 68 13.54 9.35 -4.74
N LEU A 69 13.93 10.52 -5.24
CA LEU A 69 15.30 11.03 -5.15
C LEU A 69 15.75 11.18 -3.70
N LYS A 70 14.89 11.74 -2.84
CA LYS A 70 15.24 11.97 -1.43
C LYS A 70 15.39 10.66 -0.65
N THR A 71 14.58 9.67 -0.97
CA THR A 71 14.68 8.33 -0.35
C THR A 71 15.98 7.65 -0.73
N ALA A 72 16.42 7.78 -1.99
CA ALA A 72 17.70 7.22 -2.40
C ALA A 72 18.89 7.94 -1.74
N GLU A 73 18.83 9.27 -1.60
CA GLU A 73 19.81 10.04 -0.83
C GLU A 73 19.89 9.54 0.63
N TRP A 74 18.74 9.37 1.29
CA TRP A 74 18.69 8.89 2.68
C TRP A 74 19.14 7.44 2.84
N ALA A 75 18.89 6.60 1.85
CA ALA A 75 19.35 5.22 1.82
C ALA A 75 20.83 5.09 1.40
N GLY A 76 21.46 6.18 0.95
CA GLY A 76 22.84 6.16 0.45
C GLY A 76 23.01 5.36 -0.84
N ILE A 77 21.94 5.20 -1.64
CA ILE A 77 21.96 4.45 -2.89
C ILE A 77 22.60 5.33 -3.97
N THR A 78 23.69 4.85 -4.56
CA THR A 78 24.36 5.49 -5.69
C THR A 78 23.95 4.83 -7.01
N ARG A 79 24.34 5.43 -8.14
CA ARG A 79 24.02 4.87 -9.48
C ARG A 79 24.68 3.52 -9.70
N GLU A 80 25.79 3.27 -9.02
CA GLU A 80 26.55 2.04 -9.05
C GLU A 80 25.87 0.91 -8.26
N ASP A 81 24.99 1.25 -7.32
CA ASP A 81 24.32 0.30 -6.42
C ASP A 81 23.00 -0.25 -6.98
N THR A 82 22.57 0.18 -8.17
CA THR A 82 21.25 -0.14 -8.71
C THR A 82 21.23 -0.23 -10.23
N ALA A 83 20.43 -1.17 -10.75
CA ALA A 83 20.24 -1.37 -12.19
C ALA A 83 19.29 -0.35 -12.84
N LEU A 84 18.78 0.62 -12.07
CA LEU A 84 17.83 1.63 -12.55
C LEU A 84 18.56 2.80 -13.21
N GLU A 85 18.94 2.63 -14.48
CA GLU A 85 19.74 3.60 -15.25
C GLU A 85 19.04 4.95 -15.52
N GLY A 86 17.71 5.03 -15.37
CA GLY A 86 16.91 6.24 -15.67
C GLY A 86 16.17 6.85 -14.47
N GLY A 87 16.43 6.37 -13.25
CA GLY A 87 15.68 6.75 -12.05
C GLY A 87 16.31 7.85 -11.18
N PHE A 88 17.42 8.45 -11.63
CA PHE A 88 18.24 9.41 -10.88
C PHE A 88 18.60 10.65 -11.68
#